data_AF-A0A450TS10-F1
#
_entry.id   AF-A0A450TS10-F1
#
_cell.length_a   1.000
_cell.length_b   1.000
_cell.length_c   1.000
_cell.angle_alpha   90.00
_cell.angle_beta   90.00
_cell.angle_gamma   90.00
#
_symmetry.space_group_name_H-M   'P 1'
#
loop_
_entity.id
_entity.type
_entity.pdbx_description
1 polymer ?
#
loop_
_entity_poly.entity_id
_entity_poly.type
_entity_poly.pdbx_seq_one_letter_code
_entity_poly.pdbx_strand_id
1 'polypeptide(L)' 'MRKTTMKDDTIINIDPEIMSGAPVFRGTRVPIQTPSEATPQTNAA' A
#
# COMPACT_ATOMS: atom_id res chain seq x y z
N MET A 1 -7.92 -30.07 20.30
CA MET A 1 -8.23 -28.77 19.68
C MET A 1 -7.00 -28.29 18.90
N ARG A 2 -6.98 -28.36 17.56
CA ARG A 2 -5.88 -27.75 16.79
C ARG A 2 -6.19 -26.25 16.70
N LYS A 3 -5.41 -25.42 17.38
CA LYS A 3 -5.47 -23.96 17.16
C LYS A 3 -4.84 -23.69 15.79
N THR A 4 -5.67 -23.48 14.77
CA THR A 4 -5.23 -22.91 13.50
C THR A 4 -5.02 -21.42 13.74
N THR A 5 -3.78 -21.01 13.94
CA THR A 5 -3.40 -19.60 13.87
C THR A 5 -3.71 -19.14 12.45
N MET A 6 -4.74 -18.33 12.26
CA MET A 6 -4.94 -17.68 10.96
C MET A 6 -3.68 -16.85 10.73
N LYS A 7 -2.94 -17.15 9.65
CA LYS A 7 -1.97 -16.20 9.15
C LYS A 7 -2.80 -15.02 8.68
N ASP A 8 -2.40 -13.81 9.05
CA ASP A 8 -3.07 -12.60 8.60
C ASP A 8 -2.94 -12.52 7.07
N ASP A 9 -3.90 -13.10 6.35
CA ASP A 9 -4.02 -13.10 4.89
C ASP A 9 -4.48 -11.72 4.39
N THR A 10 -3.97 -10.66 5.02
CA THR A 10 -4.25 -9.29 4.65
C THR A 10 -3.55 -9.00 3.32
N ILE A 11 -4.32 -8.52 2.34
CA ILE A 11 -3.80 -8.06 1.06
C ILE A 11 -2.96 -6.79 1.21
N ILE A 12 -3.15 -6.06 2.31
CA ILE A 12 -2.44 -4.83 2.63
C ILE A 12 -1.30 -5.14 3.60
N ASN A 13 -0.12 -4.61 3.30
CA ASN A 13 1.05 -4.62 4.18
C ASN A 13 1.38 -3.20 4.65
N ILE A 14 1.65 -3.05 5.94
CA ILE A 14 2.09 -1.80 6.58
C ILE A 14 3.33 -2.15 7.39
N ASP A 15 4.48 -1.68 6.95
CA ASP A 15 5.78 -1.98 7.57
C ASP A 15 6.63 -0.70 7.58
N PRO A 16 7.12 -0.21 8.73
CA PRO A 16 7.93 1.00 8.79
C PRO A 16 9.20 0.93 7.93
N GLU A 17 9.74 -0.26 7.66
CA GLU A 17 10.90 -0.46 6.80
C GLU A 17 10.55 -0.37 5.30
N ILE A 18 9.27 -0.52 4.96
CA ILE A 18 8.76 -0.48 3.58
C ILE A 18 8.01 0.83 3.35
N MET A 19 8.54 1.67 2.45
CA MET A 19 7.90 2.95 2.10
C MET A 19 7.57 3.83 3.32
N SER A 20 8.41 3.79 4.36
CA SER A 20 8.23 4.53 5.62
C SER A 20 6.91 4.23 6.35
N GLY A 21 6.38 3.01 6.23
CA GLY A 21 5.10 2.64 6.83
C GLY A 21 3.88 3.02 5.99
N ALA A 22 4.06 3.45 4.74
CA ALA A 22 2.93 3.64 3.84
C ALA A 22 2.26 2.29 3.53
N PRO A 23 0.91 2.22 3.52
CA PRO A 23 0.20 1.00 3.17
C PRO A 23 0.43 0.65 1.70
N VAL A 24 0.84 -0.59 1.45
CA VAL A 24 1.12 -1.13 0.11
C VAL A 24 0.38 -2.43 -0.12
N PHE A 25 0.12 -2.80 -1.38
CA PHE A 25 -0.34 -4.14 -1.71
C PHE A 25 0.78 -5.15 -1.41
N ARG A 26 0.47 -6.21 -0.66
CA ARG A 26 1.41 -7.26 -0.26
C ARG A 26 2.08 -7.86 -1.51
N GLY A 27 3.40 -8.06 -1.43
CA GLY A 27 4.20 -8.57 -2.56
C GLY A 27 4.54 -7.51 -3.62
N THR A 28 4.09 -6.26 -3.43
CA THR A 28 4.41 -5.13 -4.29
C THR A 28 4.96 -3.97 -3.47
N ARG A 29 5.53 -2.98 -4.15
CA ARG A 29 5.77 -1.64 -3.58
C ARG A 29 4.81 -0.61 -4.19
N VAL A 30 3.61 -1.06 -4.56
CA VAL A 30 2.56 -0.18 -5.07
C VAL A 30 1.80 0.37 -3.87
N PRO A 31 1.92 1.67 -3.58
CA PRO A 31 1.21 2.27 -2.47
C PRO A 31 -0.30 2.30 -2.75
N ILE A 32 -1.07 2.16 -1.69
CA ILE A 32 -2.52 2.35 -1.72
C ILE A 32 -2.75 3.86 -1.67
N GLN A 33 -2.55 4.54 -2.80
CA GLN A 33 -2.94 5.93 -2.96
C GLN A 33 -4.33 5.97 -3.61
N THR A 34 -5.23 6.79 -3.07
CA THR A 34 -6.28 7.36 -3.92
C THR A 34 -5.58 8.09 -5.04
N PRO A 35 -5.93 7.87 -6.33
CA PRO A 35 -5.34 8.65 -7.41
C PRO A 35 -5.46 10.11 -7.01
N SER A 36 -4.32 10.76 -6.77
CA SER A 36 -4.29 12.20 -6.55
C SER A 36 -4.94 12.75 -7.80
N GLU A 37 -6.07 13.44 -7.63
CA GLU A 37 -6.71 14.20 -8.70
C GLU A 37 -5.58 14.84 -9.50
N ALA A 38 -5.43 14.44 -10.76
CA ALA A 38 -4.31 14.86 -11.57
C ALA A 38 -4.43 16.38 -11.65
N THR A 39 -3.65 17.10 -10.84
CA THR A 39 -3.50 18.53 -11.02
C THR A 39 -3.09 18.68 -12.46
N PRO A 40 -3.87 19.37 -13.32
CA PRO A 40 -3.50 19.55 -14.70
C PRO A 40 -2.08 20.10 -14.70
N GLN A 41 -1.15 19.31 -15.21
CA GLN A 41 0.22 19.78 -15.35
C GLN A 41 0.17 20.79 -16.50
N THR A 42 -0.15 22.04 -16.17
CA THR A 42 0.02 23.15 -17.09
C THR A 42 1.51 23.19 -17.41
N ASN A 43 1.84 22.64 -18.57
CA ASN A 43 3.00 23.08 -19.32
C ASN A 43 2.76 24.57 -19.61
N ALA A 44 3.29 25.43 -18.74
CA ALA A 44 3.48 26.83 -19.08
C ALA A 44 4.32 26.85 -20.37
N ALA A 45 3.79 27.59 -21.34
CA ALA A 45 4.16 27.63 -22.75
C ALA A 45 5.67 27.72 -23.04
#